data_AF-A0A143GJE7-F1
#
_entry.id   AF-A0A143GJE7-F1
#
_cell.length_a   1.000
_cell.length_b   1.000
_cell.length_c   1.000
_cell.angle_alpha   90.00
_cell.angle_beta   90.00
_cell.angle_gamma   90.00
#
_symmetry.space_group_name_H-M   'P 1'
#
loop_
_entity.id
_entity.type
_entity.pdbx_description
1 polymer ?
#
loop_
_entity_poly.entity_id
_entity_poly.type
_entity_poly.pdbx_seq_one_letter_code
_entity_poly.pdbx_strand_id
1 'polypeptide(L)'
;MRLARPLAKLRYALLIPLALAALVSTPTFAQTEVIIREAPPPMRVEAVPVERPGYVWDRGHWRYEGRGYAWVPGHWQPVMRNARWEPGHWESRGPNWYWIEGHWVR
;
A
#
# COMPACT_ATOMS: atom_id res chain seq x y z
N MET A 1 -43.55 -41.21 21.70
CA MET A 1 -42.26 -41.93 21.62
C MET A 1 -41.45 -41.33 20.46
N ARG A 2 -40.24 -40.82 20.74
CA ARG A 2 -39.12 -40.43 19.82
C ARG A 2 -39.36 -39.19 18.92
N LEU A 3 -38.76 -38.04 19.27
CA LEU A 3 -37.41 -37.55 18.88
C LEU A 3 -37.38 -37.05 17.43
N ALA A 4 -37.58 -35.75 17.20
CA ALA A 4 -36.54 -34.71 17.16
C ALA A 4 -35.71 -34.71 15.87
N ARG A 5 -36.01 -33.76 14.96
CA ARG A 5 -35.11 -32.97 14.08
C ARG A 5 -35.93 -32.36 12.93
N PRO A 6 -36.04 -31.02 12.89
CA PRO A 6 -35.13 -30.31 11.98
C PRO A 6 -34.64 -28.95 12.52
N LEU A 7 -34.64 -28.71 13.85
CA LEU A 7 -34.10 -27.46 14.42
C LEU A 7 -32.59 -27.25 14.14
N ALA A 8 -31.88 -28.30 13.69
CA ALA A 8 -30.50 -28.17 13.24
C ALA A 8 -30.37 -27.41 11.91
N LYS A 9 -31.35 -27.51 10.98
CA LYS A 9 -31.24 -26.90 9.64
C LYS A 9 -31.39 -25.38 9.66
N LEU A 10 -32.20 -24.84 10.58
CA LEU A 10 -32.43 -23.39 10.71
C LEU A 10 -31.24 -22.64 11.33
N ARG A 11 -30.44 -23.33 12.16
CA ARG A 11 -29.25 -22.77 12.80
C ARG A 11 -28.13 -22.48 11.79
N TYR A 12 -27.98 -23.32 10.77
CA TYR A 12 -27.00 -23.10 9.70
C TYR A 12 -27.43 -22.02 8.70
N ALA A 13 -28.72 -21.78 8.53
CA ALA A 13 -29.25 -20.78 7.59
C ALA A 13 -28.90 -19.32 7.98
N LEU A 14 -28.63 -19.07 9.25
CA LEU A 14 -28.24 -17.74 9.77
C LEU A 14 -26.72 -17.59 10.00
N LEU A 15 -25.96 -18.70 10.04
CA LEU A 15 -24.51 -18.67 10.25
C LEU A 15 -23.71 -18.49 8.95
N ILE A 16 -24.27 -18.86 7.80
CA ILE A 16 -23.63 -18.75 6.48
C ILE A 16 -23.44 -17.28 6.02
N PRO A 17 -24.43 -16.37 6.10
CA PRO A 17 -24.23 -15.00 5.64
C PRO A 17 -23.27 -14.20 6.55
N LEU A 18 -23.15 -14.54 7.83
CA LEU A 18 -22.24 -13.86 8.76
C LEU A 18 -20.76 -14.24 8.53
N ALA A 19 -20.50 -15.49 8.16
CA ALA A 19 -19.14 -15.93 7.80
C ALA A 19 -18.65 -15.32 6.48
N LEU A 20 -19.55 -15.04 5.54
CA LEU A 20 -19.19 -14.44 4.25
C LEU A 20 -18.83 -12.95 4.37
N ALA A 21 -19.47 -12.20 5.28
CA ALA A 21 -19.17 -10.79 5.52
C ALA A 21 -17.75 -10.55 6.07
N ALA A 22 -17.20 -11.50 6.82
CA ALA A 22 -15.83 -11.43 7.35
C ALA A 22 -14.74 -11.60 6.27
N LEU A 23 -15.07 -12.20 5.12
CA LEU A 23 -14.11 -12.39 4.02
C LEU A 23 -13.96 -11.16 3.11
N VAL A 24 -14.81 -10.13 3.25
CA VAL A 24 -14.78 -8.93 2.38
C VAL A 24 -14.08 -7.76 3.04
N SER A 25 -13.46 -7.94 4.21
CA SER A 25 -12.58 -6.94 4.81
C SER A 25 -11.30 -6.80 3.98
N THR A 26 -11.37 -6.02 2.91
CA THR A 26 -10.16 -5.52 2.25
C THR A 26 -9.49 -4.52 3.18
N PRO A 27 -8.18 -4.63 3.44
CA PRO A 27 -7.47 -3.55 4.11
C PRO A 27 -7.59 -2.31 3.22
N THR A 28 -8.32 -1.30 3.69
CA THR A 28 -8.25 0.03 3.11
C THR A 28 -6.91 0.62 3.56
N PHE A 29 -5.97 0.73 2.64
CA PHE A 29 -4.78 1.54 2.87
C PHE A 29 -5.25 2.99 2.81
N ALA A 30 -5.52 3.58 3.98
CA ALA A 30 -5.78 5.00 4.06
C ALA A 30 -4.53 5.75 3.56
N GLN A 31 -4.58 6.22 2.31
CA GLN A 31 -3.61 7.18 1.79
C GLN A 31 -3.84 8.46 2.57
N THR A 32 -3.16 8.59 3.70
CA THR A 32 -3.19 9.80 4.49
C THR A 32 -2.45 10.82 3.65
N GLU A 33 -3.18 11.68 2.95
CA GLU A 33 -2.63 12.85 2.28
C GLU A 33 -2.12 13.79 3.37
N VAL A 34 -0.90 13.52 3.86
CA VAL A 34 -0.29 14.33 4.90
C VAL A 34 0.18 15.62 4.25
N ILE A 35 -0.49 16.71 4.58
CA ILE A 35 -0.06 18.07 4.23
C ILE A 35 1.12 18.41 5.16
N ILE A 36 2.36 18.33 4.67
CA ILE A 36 3.55 18.59 5.48
C ILE A 36 4.07 19.99 5.18
N ARG A 37 4.20 20.83 6.21
CA ARG A 37 4.76 22.19 6.10
C ARG A 37 6.28 22.22 6.18
N GLU A 38 6.88 21.14 6.70
CA GLU A 38 8.32 20.95 6.79
C GLU A 38 8.83 20.31 5.49
N ALA A 39 9.96 20.78 4.97
CA ALA A 39 10.55 20.18 3.78
C ALA A 39 11.13 18.80 4.10
N PRO A 40 10.94 17.79 3.22
CA PRO A 40 11.59 16.51 3.41
C PRO A 40 13.11 16.69 3.45
N PRO A 41 13.83 15.93 4.30
CA PRO A 41 15.27 15.93 4.29
C PRO A 41 15.80 15.59 2.88
N PRO A 42 17.03 15.99 2.55
CA PRO A 42 17.66 15.58 1.30
C PRO A 42 17.51 14.07 1.10
N MET A 43 17.17 13.65 -0.12
CA MET A 43 17.11 12.22 -0.44
C MET A 43 18.44 11.57 -0.07
N ARG A 44 18.38 10.47 0.67
CA ARG A 44 19.59 9.70 0.96
C ARG A 44 20.04 9.07 -0.35
N VAL A 45 21.35 9.16 -0.62
CA VAL A 45 21.94 8.40 -1.71
C VAL A 45 21.94 6.94 -1.30
N GLU A 46 21.10 6.14 -1.95
CA GLU A 46 21.09 4.70 -1.81
C GLU A 46 21.96 4.11 -2.92
N ALA A 47 22.86 3.18 -2.55
CA ALA A 47 23.59 2.40 -3.54
C ALA A 47 22.56 1.56 -4.31
N VAL A 48 22.35 1.89 -5.58
CA VAL A 48 21.48 1.09 -6.45
C VAL A 48 22.09 -0.32 -6.53
N PRO A 49 21.37 -1.37 -6.12
CA PRO A 49 21.91 -2.72 -6.18
C PRO A 49 22.12 -3.13 -7.64
N VAL A 50 22.89 -4.21 -7.85
CA VAL A 50 23.14 -4.75 -9.19
C VAL A 50 21.82 -4.97 -9.90
N GLU A 51 21.76 -4.52 -11.16
CA GLU A 51 20.57 -4.63 -11.99
C GLU A 51 20.05 -6.07 -12.04
N ARG A 52 18.73 -6.21 -11.90
CA ARG A 52 18.07 -7.50 -11.91
C ARG A 52 17.18 -7.60 -13.15
N PRO A 53 17.47 -8.52 -14.10
CA PRO A 53 16.66 -8.68 -15.31
C PRO A 53 15.17 -8.88 -14.99
N GLY A 54 14.31 -8.10 -15.65
CA GLY A 54 12.86 -8.14 -15.43
C GLY A 54 12.36 -7.37 -14.20
N TYR A 55 13.23 -6.63 -13.51
CA TYR A 55 12.86 -5.77 -12.39
C TYR A 55 13.42 -4.35 -12.58
N VAL A 56 12.75 -3.39 -11.96
CA VAL A 56 13.22 -2.01 -11.82
C VAL A 56 13.46 -1.73 -10.33
N TRP A 57 14.52 -0.99 -10.04
CA TRP A 57 14.80 -0.56 -8.67
C TRP A 57 13.94 0.66 -8.34
N ASP A 58 13.01 0.49 -7.41
CA ASP A 58 12.29 1.58 -6.79
C ASP A 58 13.13 2.10 -5.62
N ARG A 59 13.61 3.34 -5.73
CA ARG A 59 14.56 3.90 -4.76
C ARG A 59 13.87 4.15 -3.42
N GLY A 60 14.63 4.00 -2.34
CA GLY A 60 14.14 4.37 -1.02
C GLY A 60 13.77 5.85 -0.94
N HIS A 61 12.86 6.17 -0.04
CA HIS A 61 12.35 7.51 0.13
C HIS A 61 12.03 7.82 1.60
N TRP A 62 11.92 9.10 1.91
CA TRP A 62 11.42 9.54 3.20
C TRP A 62 9.90 9.43 3.22
N ARG A 63 9.37 8.69 4.18
CA ARG A 63 7.94 8.64 4.49
C ARG A 63 7.68 9.45 5.75
N TYR A 64 6.65 10.27 5.74
CA TYR A 64 6.27 11.02 6.94
C TYR A 64 5.30 10.21 7.80
N GLU A 65 5.62 10.05 9.08
CA GLU A 65 4.85 9.23 10.05
C GLU A 65 4.16 10.09 11.13
N GLY A 66 3.80 11.33 10.80
CA GLY A 66 3.09 12.22 11.72
C GLY A 66 4.01 13.00 12.67
N ARG A 67 5.08 12.37 13.17
CA ARG A 67 6.06 12.96 14.11
C ARG A 67 7.43 13.25 13.49
N GLY A 68 7.63 12.91 12.22
CA GLY A 68 8.89 13.09 11.51
C GLY A 68 8.99 12.18 10.28
N TYR A 69 10.17 12.20 9.66
CA TYR A 69 10.49 11.39 8.48
C TYR A 69 11.18 10.09 8.87
N ALA A 70 10.61 8.97 8.43
CA ALA A 70 11.20 7.65 8.49
C ALA A 70 11.73 7.25 7.09
N TRP A 71 12.92 6.65 7.04
CA TRP A 71 13.47 6.16 5.77
C TRP A 71 12.82 4.83 5.40
N VAL A 72 12.21 4.76 4.23
CA VAL A 72 11.74 3.53 3.61
C VAL A 72 12.84 3.06 2.64
N PRO A 73 13.48 1.89 2.87
CA PRO A 73 14.47 1.34 1.93
C PRO A 73 13.85 1.08 0.56
N GLY A 74 14.66 1.15 -0.48
CA GLY A 74 14.22 0.80 -1.83
C GLY A 74 13.90 -0.68 -1.96
N HIS A 75 13.18 -1.03 -3.02
CA HIS A 75 12.81 -2.41 -3.32
C HIS A 75 12.72 -2.66 -4.83
N TRP A 76 12.76 -3.94 -5.19
CA TRP A 76 12.60 -4.35 -6.59
C TRP A 76 11.13 -4.43 -6.97
N GLN A 77 10.75 -3.73 -8.04
CA GLN A 77 9.44 -3.84 -8.68
C GLN A 77 9.54 -4.67 -9.96
N PRO A 78 8.64 -5.65 -10.22
CA PRO A 78 8.64 -6.40 -11.47
C PRO A 78 8.27 -5.47 -12.64
N VAL A 79 9.00 -5.59 -13.75
CA VAL A 79 8.76 -4.76 -14.94
C VAL A 79 7.39 -5.05 -15.54
N MET A 80 6.61 -3.99 -15.78
CA MET A 80 5.38 -4.06 -16.55
C MET A 80 5.65 -3.89 -18.05
N ARG A 81 5.06 -4.75 -18.88
CA ARG A 81 5.17 -4.64 -20.35
C ARG A 81 4.56 -3.33 -20.84
N ASN A 82 5.26 -2.67 -21.75
CA ASN A 82 4.87 -1.41 -22.39
C ASN A 82 4.54 -0.28 -21.39
N ALA A 83 5.25 -0.26 -20.25
CA ALA A 83 5.15 0.81 -19.27
C ALA A 83 6.53 1.17 -18.74
N ARG A 84 6.69 2.42 -18.31
CA ARG A 84 7.90 2.94 -17.66
C ARG A 84 7.60 3.14 -16.17
N TRP A 85 8.53 2.75 -15.31
CA TRP A 85 8.44 3.07 -13.90
C TRP A 85 8.81 4.53 -13.68
N GLU A 86 7.93 5.26 -13.02
CA GLU A 86 8.20 6.59 -12.49
C GLU A 86 8.35 6.47 -10.98
N PRO A 87 9.57 6.67 -10.43
CA PRO A 87 9.80 6.63 -9.00
C PRO A 87 8.95 7.66 -8.26
N GLY A 88 8.54 7.31 -7.04
CA GLY A 88 7.85 8.24 -6.17
C GLY A 88 8.74 9.43 -5.83
N HIS A 89 8.13 10.60 -5.64
CA HIS A 89 8.86 11.82 -5.33
C HIS A 89 8.03 12.77 -4.49
N TRP A 90 8.73 13.62 -3.75
CA TRP A 90 8.11 14.73 -3.04
C TRP A 90 7.89 15.89 -3.99
N GLU A 91 6.64 16.31 -4.13
CA GLU A 91 6.25 17.50 -4.88
C GLU A 91 5.94 18.65 -3.93
N SER A 92 6.49 19.83 -4.22
CA SER A 92 6.19 21.06 -3.50
C SER A 92 4.97 21.74 -4.13
N ARG A 93 3.89 21.90 -3.36
CA ARG A 93 2.70 22.65 -3.77
C ARG A 93 2.43 23.76 -2.75
N GLY A 94 2.94 24.96 -3.07
CA GLY A 94 2.84 26.14 -2.23
C GLY A 94 3.66 25.98 -0.94
N PRO A 95 3.09 26.19 0.26
CA PRO A 95 3.80 26.01 1.54
C PRO A 95 3.86 24.55 2.00
N ASN A 96 3.31 23.62 1.21
CA ASN A 96 3.13 22.23 1.60
C ASN A 96 3.87 21.28 0.66
N TRP A 97 4.29 20.14 1.20
CA TRP A 97 4.90 19.05 0.48
C TRP A 97 3.97 17.84 0.44
N TYR A 98 3.92 17.19 -0.72
CA TYR A 98 3.08 16.04 -1.00
C TYR A 98 3.93 14.89 -1.53
N TRP A 99 3.67 13.69 -1.05
CA TRP A 99 4.31 12.49 -1.58
C TRP A 99 3.51 11.97 -2.76
N ILE A 100 4.13 11.91 -3.93
CA ILE A 100 3.60 11.22 -5.10
C ILE A 100 4.17 9.81 -5.09
N GLU A 101 3.30 8.82 -4.98
CA GLU A 101 3.70 7.41 -5.02
C GLU A 101 4.26 7.03 -6.39
N GLY A 102 5.26 6.14 -6.37
CA GLY A 102 5.81 5.58 -7.59
C GLY A 102 4.77 4.78 -8.36
N HIS A 103 4.75 4.93 -9.68
CA HIS A 103 3.73 4.32 -10.51
C HIS A 103 4.23 3.99 -11.92
N TRP A 104 3.45 3.16 -12.61
CA TRP A 104 3.70 2.80 -14.01
C TRP A 104 2.99 3.79 -14.93
N VAL A 105 3.76 4.42 -15.82
CA VAL A 105 3.25 5.29 -16.89
C VAL A 105 3.30 4.56 -18.23
N ARG A 106 2.33 4.82 -19.11
CA ARG A 106 2.23 4.25 -20.46
C ARG A 106 2.41 5.32 -21.53
#